data_AF-A0A3M0WWE3-F1
#
_entry.id   AF-A0A3M0WWE3-F1
#
_cell.length_a   1.000
_cell.length_b   1.000
_cell.length_c   1.000
_cell.angle_alpha   90.00
_cell.angle_beta   90.00
_cell.angle_gamma   90.00
#
_symmetry.space_group_name_H-M   'P 1'
#
loop_
_entity.id
_entity.type
_entity.pdbx_description
1 polymer ?
#
loop_
_entity_poly.entity_id
_entity_poly.type
_entity_poly.pdbx_seq_one_letter_code
_entity_poly.pdbx_strand_id
1 'polypeptide(L)'
;MSPALSRVVDNDETAENQEHEEGHNMALDTTVGGANSNSYITTAEADTFAGEEYDDGGWLQLTTSDKEKLLIQATEIIDRLNYFGTKYYLGMVGASDYQRLQFPRSFTVDNSNNPIIPENVKRAEFQQARYLLKYLKEAEQRLVLSDAVEQYNVGSLADLNVPTIRETLKSKQGLIAPQAKQYLKPYYHRSPRLLRS
;
A
#
# COMPACT_ATOMS: atom_id res chain seq x y z
N MET A 1 43.89 17.67 -60.82
CA MET A 1 43.88 16.22 -61.07
C MET A 1 44.22 15.53 -59.75
N SER A 2 43.22 14.84 -59.17
CA SER A 2 43.18 14.04 -57.92
C SER A 2 43.56 14.78 -56.61
N PRO A 3 42.92 14.50 -55.46
CA PRO A 3 42.54 13.17 -54.92
C PRO A 3 41.08 13.16 -54.38
N ALA A 4 40.48 12.16 -53.73
CA ALA A 4 40.61 10.71 -53.60
C ALA A 4 39.29 10.25 -52.93
N LEU A 5 38.81 9.06 -53.29
CA LEU A 5 37.72 8.36 -52.61
C LEU A 5 38.12 8.04 -51.17
N SER A 6 37.27 8.38 -50.20
CA SER A 6 37.20 7.69 -48.92
C SER A 6 35.73 7.43 -48.59
N ARG A 7 35.33 6.18 -48.81
CA ARG A 7 34.06 5.60 -48.38
C ARG A 7 34.30 5.11 -46.95
N VAL A 8 33.89 5.90 -45.97
CA VAL A 8 33.82 5.44 -44.58
C VAL A 8 32.48 4.75 -44.41
N VAL A 9 32.54 3.43 -44.31
CA VAL A 9 31.48 2.58 -43.78
C VAL A 9 31.80 2.43 -42.32
N ASP A 10 31.09 3.18 -41.47
CA ASP A 10 31.03 2.86 -40.05
C ASP A 10 29.63 2.27 -39.79
N ASN A 11 29.61 0.94 -39.73
CA ASN A 11 28.58 0.15 -39.07
C ASN A 11 29.01 0.04 -37.60
N ASP A 12 28.31 0.72 -36.71
CA ASP A 12 28.14 0.43 -35.29
C ASP A 12 27.37 1.63 -34.73
N GLU A 13 26.34 1.54 -33.91
CA GLU A 13 25.85 0.46 -33.09
C GLU A 13 24.38 0.85 -32.88
N THR A 14 23.50 -0.14 -32.98
CA THR A 14 22.09 -0.02 -32.66
C THR A 14 21.93 0.67 -31.30
N ALA A 15 21.40 1.90 -31.30
CA ALA A 15 20.79 2.50 -30.12
C ALA A 15 19.46 1.79 -29.85
N GLU A 16 19.55 0.50 -29.54
CA GLU A 16 18.45 -0.31 -29.04
C GLU A 16 18.50 -0.30 -27.51
N ASN A 17 17.36 0.08 -26.96
CA ASN A 17 16.83 -0.43 -25.70
C ASN A 17 17.57 -0.03 -24.43
N GLN A 18 17.15 1.11 -23.89
CA GLN A 18 16.76 1.17 -22.49
C GLN A 18 15.54 2.10 -22.36
N GLU A 19 14.42 1.69 -22.95
CA GLU A 19 13.13 1.96 -22.33
C GLU A 19 13.13 1.15 -21.04
N HIS A 20 13.76 1.71 -20.00
CA HIS A 20 13.44 1.32 -18.63
C HIS A 20 11.94 1.54 -18.53
N GLU A 21 11.17 0.45 -18.57
CA GLU A 21 9.75 0.48 -18.32
C GLU A 21 9.55 1.29 -17.04
N GLU A 22 9.07 2.52 -17.19
CA GLU A 22 8.54 3.31 -16.10
C GLU A 22 7.32 2.53 -15.62
N GLY A 23 7.58 1.55 -14.75
CA GLY A 23 6.56 0.91 -13.96
C GLY A 23 5.79 2.04 -13.32
N HIS A 24 4.58 2.26 -13.83
CA HIS A 24 3.72 3.39 -13.50
C HIS A 24 3.76 3.61 -11.99
N ASN A 25 4.53 4.61 -11.53
CA ASN A 25 4.71 4.87 -10.11
C ASN A 25 3.32 5.13 -9.54
N MET A 26 2.79 4.20 -8.76
CA MET A 26 1.53 4.42 -8.04
C MET A 26 1.85 5.28 -6.82
N ALA A 27 2.07 6.57 -7.07
CA ALA A 27 2.39 7.52 -6.02
C ALA A 27 1.30 7.52 -4.94
N LEU A 28 1.73 7.49 -3.68
CA LEU A 28 0.82 7.64 -2.55
C LEU A 28 0.34 9.10 -2.45
N ASP A 29 -0.97 9.26 -2.34
CA ASP A 29 -1.60 10.51 -1.92
C ASP A 29 -2.10 10.32 -0.48
N THR A 30 -1.42 10.97 0.46
CA THR A 30 -1.70 10.94 1.90
C THR A 30 -2.38 12.22 2.39
N THR A 31 -2.92 13.04 1.48
CA THR A 31 -3.59 14.31 1.82
C THR A 31 -4.73 14.06 2.81
N VAL A 32 -4.73 14.78 3.93
CA VAL A 32 -5.74 14.59 4.97
C VAL A 32 -7.12 14.93 4.43
N GLY A 33 -7.95 13.90 4.26
CA GLY A 33 -9.30 13.99 3.73
C GLY A 33 -9.41 14.39 2.27
N GLY A 34 -8.36 14.15 1.47
CA GLY A 34 -8.35 14.44 0.04
C GLY A 34 -9.25 13.50 -0.79
N ALA A 35 -9.61 13.99 -1.98
CA ALA A 35 -10.49 13.27 -2.93
C ALA A 35 -9.77 12.16 -3.68
N ASN A 36 -8.45 12.26 -3.80
CA ASN A 36 -7.61 11.29 -4.48
C ASN A 36 -6.78 10.44 -3.52
N SER A 37 -6.87 10.72 -2.21
CA SER A 37 -5.99 10.11 -1.21
C SER A 37 -6.17 8.61 -1.12
N ASN A 38 -5.07 7.87 -1.26
CA ASN A 38 -5.07 6.42 -1.43
C ASN A 38 -4.32 5.65 -0.32
N SER A 39 -3.73 6.37 0.62
CA SER A 39 -3.09 5.81 1.81
C SER A 39 -3.20 6.77 2.98
N TYR A 40 -3.13 6.27 4.22
CA TYR A 40 -3.09 7.10 5.42
C TYR A 40 -1.65 7.46 5.84
N ILE A 41 -0.64 6.77 5.31
CA ILE A 41 0.79 6.98 5.63
C ILE A 41 1.68 6.99 4.40
N THR A 42 2.76 7.73 4.46
CA THR A 42 3.82 7.69 3.46
C THR A 42 4.72 6.46 3.65
N THR A 43 5.51 6.10 2.63
CA THR A 43 6.55 5.06 2.76
C THR A 43 7.59 5.41 3.82
N ALA A 44 7.93 6.70 3.99
CA ALA A 44 8.86 7.17 5.02
C ALA A 44 8.29 7.02 6.45
N GLU A 45 7.00 7.31 6.65
CA GLU A 45 6.32 7.03 7.92
C GLU A 45 6.26 5.53 8.21
N ALA A 46 5.97 4.71 7.19
CA ALA A 46 5.98 3.25 7.32
C ALA A 46 7.37 2.71 7.69
N ASP A 47 8.45 3.25 7.10
CA ASP A 47 9.82 2.88 7.44
C ASP A 47 10.19 3.28 8.87
N THR A 48 9.66 4.41 9.35
CA THR A 48 9.79 4.82 10.76
C THR A 48 9.13 3.80 11.68
N PHE A 49 7.89 3.40 11.40
CA PHE A 49 7.20 2.37 12.18
C PHE A 49 7.89 1.01 12.12
N ALA A 50 8.47 0.64 10.98
CA ALA A 50 9.25 -0.58 10.83
C ALA A 50 10.50 -0.57 11.72
N GLY A 51 11.18 0.56 11.83
CA GLY A 51 12.36 0.72 12.70
C GLY A 51 12.06 0.73 14.21
N GLU A 52 10.81 0.96 14.61
CA GLU A 52 10.38 0.88 16.01
C GLU A 52 10.10 -0.56 16.47
N GLU A 53 9.90 -1.49 15.54
CA GLU A 53 9.59 -2.88 15.84
C GLU A 53 10.84 -3.77 15.98
N TYR A 54 10.72 -4.86 16.74
CA TYR A 54 11.82 -5.82 16.92
C TYR A 54 12.16 -6.58 15.63
N ASP A 55 11.14 -6.86 14.83
CA ASP A 55 11.25 -7.51 13.53
C ASP A 55 10.43 -6.67 12.56
N ASP A 56 11.02 -6.20 11.48
CA ASP A 56 10.36 -5.44 10.42
C ASP A 56 9.64 -6.36 9.42
N GLY A 57 9.80 -7.69 9.54
CA GLY A 57 9.29 -8.68 8.60
C GLY A 57 9.95 -8.58 7.23
N GLY A 58 11.12 -7.96 7.14
CA GLY A 58 11.82 -7.56 5.92
C GLY A 58 11.08 -6.47 5.13
N TRP A 59 10.36 -5.58 5.81
CA TRP A 59 9.74 -4.39 5.21
C TRP A 59 10.79 -3.42 4.64
N LEU A 60 11.88 -3.19 5.36
CA LEU A 60 12.91 -2.22 4.97
C LEU A 60 13.66 -2.64 3.71
N GLN A 61 13.62 -3.93 3.36
CA GLN A 61 14.23 -4.50 2.15
C GLN A 61 13.36 -4.34 0.90
N LEU A 62 12.11 -3.93 1.04
CA LEU A 62 11.19 -3.78 -0.08
C LEU A 62 11.54 -2.57 -0.95
N THR A 63 11.29 -2.70 -2.25
CA THR A 63 11.32 -1.54 -3.15
C THR A 63 10.21 -0.54 -2.77
N THR A 64 10.40 0.73 -3.11
CA THR A 64 9.36 1.76 -2.88
C THR A 64 8.04 1.36 -3.53
N SER A 65 8.06 0.88 -4.78
CA SER A 65 6.85 0.46 -5.51
C SER A 65 6.06 -0.63 -4.77
N ASP A 66 6.75 -1.57 -4.12
CA ASP A 66 6.09 -2.65 -3.40
C ASP A 66 5.50 -2.19 -2.06
N LYS A 67 6.20 -1.28 -1.36
CA LYS A 67 5.65 -0.61 -0.18
C LYS A 67 4.38 0.15 -0.54
N GLU A 68 4.39 0.91 -1.63
CA GLU A 68 3.22 1.66 -2.10
C GLU A 68 2.03 0.74 -2.41
N LYS A 69 2.24 -0.35 -3.15
CA LYS A 69 1.20 -1.35 -3.44
C LYS A 69 0.61 -1.96 -2.17
N LEU A 70 1.45 -2.31 -1.19
CA LEU A 70 1.02 -2.89 0.07
C LEU A 70 0.21 -1.91 0.92
N LEU A 71 0.63 -0.65 0.98
CA LEU A 71 -0.08 0.41 1.72
C LEU A 71 -1.44 0.71 1.10
N ILE A 72 -1.53 0.83 -0.23
CA ILE A 72 -2.82 1.01 -0.93
C ILE A 72 -3.77 -0.15 -0.62
N GLN A 73 -3.32 -1.40 -0.73
CA GLN A 73 -4.15 -2.57 -0.41
C GLN A 73 -4.55 -2.61 1.07
N ALA A 74 -3.64 -2.25 1.98
CA ALA A 74 -3.93 -2.16 3.40
C ALA A 74 -5.00 -1.12 3.70
N THR A 75 -4.89 0.06 3.07
CA THR A 75 -5.88 1.13 3.15
C THR A 75 -7.24 0.65 2.66
N GLU A 76 -7.35 -0.01 1.50
CA GLU A 76 -8.62 -0.56 1.00
C GLU A 76 -9.28 -1.57 1.95
N ILE A 77 -8.48 -2.38 2.67
CA ILE A 77 -9.00 -3.31 3.68
C ILE A 77 -9.56 -2.54 4.87
N ILE A 78 -8.84 -1.54 5.36
CA ILE A 78 -9.27 -0.68 6.47
C ILE A 78 -10.52 0.11 6.08
N ASP A 79 -10.60 0.63 4.87
CA ASP A 79 -11.68 1.51 4.42
C ASP A 79 -13.05 0.83 4.31
N ARG A 80 -13.05 -0.50 4.12
CA ARG A 80 -14.25 -1.33 4.05
C ARG A 80 -14.86 -1.66 5.42
N LEU A 81 -14.21 -1.29 6.51
CA LEU A 81 -14.71 -1.55 7.85
C LEU A 81 -15.78 -0.52 8.27
N ASN A 82 -16.64 -0.93 9.20
CA ASN A 82 -17.71 -0.08 9.73
C ASN A 82 -17.22 0.75 10.93
N TYR A 83 -17.03 2.04 10.71
CA TYR A 83 -16.62 3.02 11.72
C TYR A 83 -17.80 3.85 12.21
N PHE A 84 -17.79 4.22 13.49
CA PHE A 84 -18.80 5.13 14.02
C PHE A 84 -18.55 6.59 13.60
N GLY A 85 -19.56 7.45 13.83
CA GLY A 85 -19.53 8.86 13.43
C GLY A 85 -19.65 9.01 11.92
N THR A 86 -19.29 10.19 11.41
CA THR A 86 -19.30 10.51 9.99
C THR A 86 -17.89 10.86 9.52
N LYS A 87 -17.61 10.68 8.22
CA LYS A 87 -16.40 11.26 7.60
C LYS A 87 -16.40 12.78 7.88
N TYR A 88 -15.23 13.37 8.10
CA TYR A 88 -15.13 14.77 8.52
C TYR A 88 -15.82 15.73 7.53
N TYR A 89 -15.60 15.51 6.24
CA TYR A 89 -16.18 16.35 5.19
C TYR A 89 -17.59 15.93 4.74
N LEU A 90 -18.18 14.88 5.34
CA LEU A 90 -19.53 14.43 4.97
C LEU A 90 -20.58 15.40 5.50
N GLY A 91 -21.34 16.03 4.59
CA GLY A 91 -22.47 16.88 4.93
C GLY A 91 -22.16 18.37 5.11
N MET A 92 -20.90 18.80 4.89
CA MET A 92 -20.64 20.22 4.64
C MET A 92 -21.30 20.59 3.30
N VAL A 93 -21.95 21.76 3.23
CA VAL A 93 -22.57 22.27 1.99
C VAL A 93 -21.46 22.41 0.94
N GLY A 94 -21.52 21.59 -0.11
CA GLY A 94 -20.49 21.48 -1.14
C GLY A 94 -19.42 20.40 -0.91
N ALA A 95 -19.48 19.63 0.18
CA ALA A 95 -18.44 18.66 0.57
C ALA A 95 -18.86 17.18 0.55
N SER A 96 -20.10 16.88 0.21
CA SER A 96 -20.47 15.54 -0.24
C SER A 96 -19.56 15.21 -1.44
N ASP A 97 -18.64 14.26 -1.23
CA ASP A 97 -17.75 13.63 -2.21
C ASP A 97 -16.26 14.04 -2.23
N TYR A 98 -15.79 14.94 -1.35
CA TYR A 98 -14.34 15.24 -1.31
C TYR A 98 -13.50 14.22 -0.55
N GLN A 99 -14.05 13.50 0.42
CA GLN A 99 -13.23 12.61 1.23
C GLN A 99 -13.30 11.18 0.73
N ARG A 100 -12.23 10.73 0.04
CA ARG A 100 -12.16 9.36 -0.49
C ARG A 100 -12.18 8.32 0.62
N LEU A 101 -11.25 8.45 1.57
CA LEU A 101 -11.03 7.48 2.65
C LEU A 101 -11.98 7.69 3.85
N GLN A 102 -12.07 6.71 4.76
CA GLN A 102 -12.93 6.75 5.95
C GLN A 102 -12.47 7.76 6.98
N PHE A 103 -11.16 7.96 7.11
CA PHE A 103 -10.57 8.99 7.96
C PHE A 103 -10.09 10.17 7.12
N PRO A 104 -10.13 11.40 7.66
CA PRO A 104 -10.53 11.80 9.01
C PRO A 104 -12.04 11.62 9.29
N ARG A 105 -12.41 11.47 10.56
CA ARG A 105 -13.80 11.52 11.05
C ARG A 105 -14.10 12.88 11.65
N SER A 106 -15.39 13.20 11.81
CA SER A 106 -15.84 14.45 12.42
C SER A 106 -15.29 14.73 13.83
N PHE A 107 -14.85 13.68 14.54
CA PHE A 107 -14.27 13.77 15.88
C PHE A 107 -12.74 13.58 15.91
N THR A 108 -12.08 13.40 14.77
CA THR A 108 -10.61 13.26 14.69
C THR A 108 -10.01 14.57 14.24
N VAL A 109 -9.90 15.51 15.18
CA VAL A 109 -9.35 16.85 14.97
C VAL A 109 -8.22 17.15 15.95
N ASP A 110 -7.35 18.08 15.59
CA ASP A 110 -6.32 18.63 16.49
C ASP A 110 -6.90 19.68 17.46
N ASN A 111 -6.03 20.28 18.29
CA ASN A 111 -6.41 21.33 19.25
C ASN A 111 -6.94 22.61 18.59
N SER A 112 -6.66 22.81 17.29
CA SER A 112 -7.12 23.94 16.49
C SER A 112 -8.35 23.59 15.65
N ASN A 113 -8.96 22.41 15.88
CA ASN A 113 -10.10 21.89 15.15
C ASN A 113 -9.83 21.61 13.66
N ASN A 114 -8.57 21.37 13.26
CA ASN A 114 -8.23 20.88 11.93
C ASN A 114 -8.35 19.35 11.89
N PRO A 115 -8.83 18.77 10.78
CA PRO A 115 -8.92 17.32 10.66
C PRO A 115 -7.53 16.69 10.66
N ILE A 116 -7.42 15.55 11.34
CA ILE A 116 -6.19 14.75 11.39
C ILE A 116 -6.48 13.28 11.12
N ILE A 117 -5.50 12.57 10.57
CA ILE A 117 -5.48 11.11 10.58
C ILE A 117 -4.91 10.66 11.94
N PRO A 118 -5.69 9.94 12.78
CA PRO A 118 -5.18 9.51 14.07
C PRO A 118 -3.99 8.56 13.96
N GLU A 119 -3.04 8.68 14.88
CA GLU A 119 -1.86 7.80 14.96
C GLU A 119 -2.24 6.31 14.97
N ASN A 120 -3.30 5.95 15.68
CA ASN A 120 -3.81 4.57 15.68
C ASN A 120 -4.21 4.09 14.27
N VAL A 121 -4.78 4.95 13.42
CA VAL A 121 -5.15 4.58 12.04
C VAL A 121 -3.90 4.38 11.20
N LYS A 122 -2.90 5.27 11.36
CA LYS A 122 -1.59 5.15 10.71
C LYS A 122 -0.90 3.84 11.05
N ARG A 123 -0.82 3.51 12.35
CA ARG A 123 -0.26 2.23 12.83
C ARG A 123 -1.08 1.03 12.36
N ALA A 124 -2.40 1.15 12.29
CA ALA A 124 -3.24 0.09 11.78
C ALA A 124 -2.96 -0.23 10.30
N GLU A 125 -2.80 0.79 9.45
CA GLU A 125 -2.43 0.61 8.04
C GLU A 125 -1.09 -0.13 7.92
N PHE A 126 -0.08 0.32 8.66
CA PHE A 126 1.23 -0.33 8.64
C PHE A 126 1.16 -1.82 9.07
N GLN A 127 0.47 -2.12 10.17
CA GLN A 127 0.29 -3.49 10.63
C GLN A 127 -0.46 -4.35 9.60
N GLN A 128 -1.47 -3.77 8.93
CA GLN A 128 -2.19 -4.46 7.87
C GLN A 128 -1.28 -4.73 6.67
N ALA A 129 -0.46 -3.76 6.25
CA ALA A 129 0.49 -3.91 5.15
C ALA A 129 1.53 -5.00 5.44
N ARG A 130 2.07 -5.04 6.68
CA ARG A 130 2.98 -6.11 7.11
C ARG A 130 2.32 -7.49 7.15
N TYR A 131 1.05 -7.55 7.56
CA TYR A 131 0.30 -8.79 7.53
C TYR A 131 0.13 -9.33 6.10
N LEU A 132 -0.13 -8.46 5.13
CA LEU A 132 -0.15 -8.83 3.71
C LEU A 132 1.22 -9.30 3.23
N LEU A 133 2.29 -8.58 3.58
CA LEU A 133 3.68 -8.95 3.26
C LEU A 133 4.03 -10.36 3.76
N LYS A 134 3.65 -10.68 5.00
CA LYS A 134 3.87 -12.01 5.58
C LYS A 134 3.27 -13.11 4.68
N TYR A 135 2.04 -12.95 4.22
CA TYR A 135 1.42 -13.94 3.34
C TYR A 135 2.04 -14.02 1.96
N LEU A 136 2.53 -12.91 1.42
CA LEU A 136 3.27 -12.89 0.17
C LEU A 136 4.53 -13.74 0.29
N LYS A 137 5.32 -13.53 1.34
CA LYS A 137 6.54 -14.31 1.60
C LYS A 137 6.24 -15.79 1.83
N GLU A 138 5.18 -16.12 2.57
CA GLU A 138 4.76 -17.51 2.76
C GLU A 138 4.31 -18.16 1.43
N ALA A 139 3.64 -17.42 0.55
CA ALA A 139 3.24 -17.92 -0.76
C ALA A 139 4.44 -18.17 -1.68
N GLU A 140 5.40 -17.24 -1.67
CA GLU A 140 6.66 -17.35 -2.38
C GLU A 140 7.45 -18.58 -1.92
N GLN A 141 7.63 -18.75 -0.60
CA GLN A 141 8.31 -19.92 -0.03
C GLN A 141 7.65 -21.24 -0.44
N ARG A 142 6.30 -21.30 -0.47
CA ARG A 142 5.58 -22.51 -0.92
C ARG A 142 5.87 -22.85 -2.38
N LEU A 143 6.01 -21.85 -3.25
CA LEU A 143 6.34 -22.05 -4.67
C LEU A 143 7.78 -22.52 -4.83
N VAL A 144 8.71 -21.96 -4.06
CA VAL A 144 10.11 -22.38 -4.06
C VAL A 144 10.27 -23.84 -3.65
N LEU A 145 9.46 -24.29 -2.69
CA LEU A 145 9.48 -25.68 -2.21
C LEU A 145 8.80 -26.69 -3.16
N SER A 146 8.09 -26.25 -4.21
CA SER A 146 7.25 -27.14 -5.03
C SER A 146 7.85 -27.54 -6.40
N ASP A 147 9.18 -27.58 -6.57
CA ASP A 147 9.89 -27.89 -7.84
C ASP A 147 9.53 -26.99 -9.05
N ALA A 148 8.75 -25.92 -8.85
CA ALA A 148 8.34 -24.97 -9.90
C ALA A 148 9.41 -23.89 -10.20
N VAL A 149 10.64 -24.09 -9.69
CA VAL A 149 11.69 -23.06 -9.57
C VAL A 149 12.49 -22.86 -10.86
N GLU A 150 12.43 -23.75 -11.85
CA GLU A 150 13.24 -23.58 -13.07
C GLU A 150 12.78 -22.44 -14.00
N GLN A 151 11.64 -21.78 -13.76
CA GLN A 151 11.08 -20.80 -14.70
C GLN A 151 10.88 -19.37 -14.19
N TYR A 152 11.11 -19.09 -12.90
CA TYR A 152 10.73 -17.78 -12.34
C TYR A 152 11.88 -17.16 -11.55
N ASN A 153 12.51 -16.13 -12.14
CA ASN A 153 13.43 -15.21 -11.48
C ASN A 153 12.66 -14.42 -10.42
N VAL A 154 12.70 -14.87 -9.17
CA VAL A 154 12.00 -14.22 -8.05
C VAL A 154 12.91 -13.11 -7.49
N GLY A 155 13.05 -12.02 -8.25
CA GLY A 155 13.87 -10.87 -7.86
C GLY A 155 13.07 -9.65 -7.40
N SER A 156 11.77 -9.60 -7.71
CA SER A 156 10.94 -8.44 -7.46
C SER A 156 9.52 -8.86 -7.12
N LEU A 157 8.95 -8.28 -6.06
CA LEU A 157 7.51 -8.39 -5.81
C LEU A 157 6.70 -7.67 -6.91
N ALA A 158 7.33 -7.06 -7.92
CA ALA A 158 6.67 -6.55 -9.12
C ALA A 158 6.26 -7.68 -10.10
N ASP A 159 6.86 -8.87 -10.02
CA ASP A 159 6.52 -10.03 -10.85
C ASP A 159 5.28 -10.78 -10.32
N LEU A 160 4.25 -10.03 -9.90
CA LEU A 160 2.98 -10.50 -9.35
C LEU A 160 2.13 -11.32 -10.33
N ASN A 161 2.67 -11.79 -11.45
CA ASN A 161 1.91 -12.57 -12.42
C ASN A 161 1.83 -14.06 -12.08
N VAL A 162 2.33 -14.49 -10.91
CA VAL A 162 2.10 -15.85 -10.42
C VAL A 162 0.64 -15.96 -9.92
N PRO A 163 -0.21 -16.80 -10.53
CA PRO A 163 -1.63 -16.93 -10.14
C PRO A 163 -1.81 -17.20 -8.63
N THR A 164 -0.94 -18.03 -8.06
CA THR A 164 -0.94 -18.42 -6.64
C THR A 164 -0.75 -17.24 -5.67
N ILE A 165 0.08 -16.26 -6.04
CA ILE A 165 0.36 -15.09 -5.18
C ILE A 165 -0.85 -14.15 -5.18
N ARG A 166 -1.42 -13.87 -6.36
CA ARG A 166 -2.64 -13.08 -6.50
C ARG A 166 -3.83 -13.72 -5.81
N GLU A 167 -4.01 -15.03 -5.94
CA GLU A 167 -5.06 -15.77 -5.25
C GLU A 167 -4.90 -15.70 -3.74
N THR A 168 -3.66 -15.81 -3.25
CA THR A 168 -3.37 -15.67 -1.81
C THR A 168 -3.79 -14.28 -1.33
N LEU A 169 -3.36 -13.20 -1.99
CA LEU A 169 -3.76 -11.84 -1.61
C LEU A 169 -5.28 -11.62 -1.68
N LYS A 170 -5.93 -12.05 -2.76
CA LYS A 170 -7.39 -11.96 -2.91
C LYS A 170 -8.12 -12.70 -1.79
N SER A 171 -7.65 -13.89 -1.40
CA SER A 171 -8.24 -14.65 -0.29
C SER A 171 -8.12 -13.94 1.06
N LYS A 172 -7.11 -13.07 1.22
CA LYS A 172 -6.85 -12.31 2.46
C LYS A 172 -7.37 -10.89 2.43
N GLN A 173 -7.85 -10.40 1.28
CA GLN A 173 -8.41 -9.07 1.13
C GLN A 173 -9.62 -8.81 2.05
N GLY A 174 -10.22 -9.82 2.67
CA GLY A 174 -11.28 -9.67 3.69
C GLY A 174 -10.82 -9.75 5.15
N LEU A 175 -9.55 -10.06 5.43
CA LEU A 175 -9.04 -10.26 6.79
C LEU A 175 -8.24 -9.05 7.27
N ILE A 176 -8.77 -8.42 8.34
CA ILE A 176 -8.03 -7.42 9.11
C ILE A 176 -7.00 -8.11 10.01
N ALA A 177 -5.77 -7.60 10.03
CA ALA A 177 -4.70 -8.07 10.88
C ALA A 177 -5.10 -7.93 12.36
N PRO A 178 -4.80 -8.90 13.24
CA PRO A 178 -5.15 -8.81 14.65
C PRO A 178 -4.61 -7.55 15.34
N GLN A 179 -3.37 -7.16 15.04
CA GLN A 179 -2.76 -5.93 15.57
C GLN A 179 -3.43 -4.67 15.02
N ALA A 180 -3.68 -4.60 13.70
CA ALA A 180 -4.41 -3.49 13.08
C ALA A 180 -5.80 -3.32 13.73
N LYS A 181 -6.50 -4.43 14.00
CA LYS A 181 -7.81 -4.43 14.67
C LYS A 181 -7.74 -3.86 16.09
N GLN A 182 -6.64 -4.05 16.83
CA GLN A 182 -6.48 -3.47 18.17
C GLN A 182 -6.38 -1.95 18.09
N TYR A 183 -5.59 -1.43 17.15
CA TYR A 183 -5.47 0.01 16.92
C TYR A 183 -6.78 0.65 16.44
N LEU A 184 -7.57 -0.08 15.64
CA LEU A 184 -8.86 0.41 15.12
C LEU A 184 -10.02 0.26 16.11
N LYS A 185 -9.86 -0.52 17.18
CA LYS A 185 -10.89 -0.78 18.20
C LYS A 185 -11.59 0.47 18.73
N PRO A 186 -10.91 1.61 18.97
CA PRO A 186 -11.57 2.82 19.41
C PRO A 186 -12.63 3.33 18.43
N TYR A 187 -12.48 3.07 17.12
CA TYR A 187 -13.29 3.61 16.02
C TYR A 187 -14.42 2.71 15.54
N TYR A 188 -14.49 1.45 16.00
CA TYR A 188 -15.61 0.58 15.67
C TYR A 188 -16.88 0.99 16.40
N HIS A 189 -18.03 0.73 15.78
CA HIS A 189 -19.30 0.78 16.48
C HIS A 189 -19.24 -0.12 17.71
N ARG A 190 -19.40 0.48 18.90
CA ARG A 190 -19.73 -0.31 20.09
C ARG A 190 -21.12 -0.88 19.85
N SER A 191 -21.23 -2.20 19.68
CA SER A 191 -22.55 -2.84 19.71
C SER A 191 -23.26 -2.36 20.99
N PRO A 192 -24.50 -1.87 20.92
CA PRO A 192 -25.23 -1.54 22.12
C PRO A 192 -25.25 -2.80 22.98
N ARG A 193 -24.69 -2.69 24.19
CA ARG A 193 -24.85 -3.72 25.23
C ARG A 193 -26.36 -3.88 25.35
N LEU A 194 -26.92 -5.02 24.93
CA LEU A 194 -28.32 -5.31 25.16
C LEU A 194 -28.50 -5.26 26.69
N LEU A 195 -29.06 -4.16 27.18
CA LEU A 195 -29.59 -4.08 28.53
C LEU A 195 -30.72 -5.11 28.55
N ARG A 196 -30.45 -6.30 29.11
CA ARG A 196 -31.52 -7.22 29.48
C ARG A 196 -32.34 -6.49 30.53
N SER A 197 -33.50 -5.99 30.11
CA SER A 197 -34.61 -5.66 31.00
C SER A 197 -35.22 -6.92 31.58
#